data_AF-A0AAJ1BSL9-F1
#
_entry.id   AF-A0AAJ1BSL9-F1
#
_cell.length_a   1.000
_cell.length_b   1.000
_cell.length_c   1.000
_cell.angle_alpha   90.00
_cell.angle_beta   90.00
_cell.angle_gamma   90.00
#
_symmetry.space_group_name_H-M   'P 1'
#
loop_
_entity.id
_entity.type
_entity.pdbx_description
1 polymer ?
#
loop_
_entity_poly.entity_id
_entity_poly.type
_entity_poly.pdbx_seq_one_letter_code
_entity_poly.pdbx_strand_id
1 'polypeptide(L)'
;MLSLLGRALLALAFLTSAHQIARPEKAGDAVVRNVTMTSQIAPFALLVGAFVLDASSLDLVARFGGDGLPLFYRISAVWGGRAGPLLLWAAILAVVTWFMAREGGPAALEVRIMHVWVLALVVLAWLLEPFAAATGGQGELHPLLQTDLMVIHPPVVFSYYALCLATASVALAGVLRRDSADAIHAAQLHWARAGFVLGSIGIGLGGLWAYTVLDWGGYWAWDPVETGSLLPWLALLLIVHVRAKPDSSSAVS
;
A
#
# COMPACT_ATOMS: atom_id res chain seq x y z
N MET A 1 -2.54 27.20 -2.80
CA MET A 1 -3.21 26.68 -1.58
C MET A 1 -3.08 25.16 -1.45
N LEU A 2 -3.43 24.37 -2.48
CA LEU A 2 -3.33 22.91 -2.46
C LEU A 2 -1.94 22.36 -2.16
N SER A 3 -0.88 22.97 -2.70
CA SER A 3 0.50 22.56 -2.42
C SER A 3 0.85 22.63 -0.92
N LEU A 4 0.50 23.75 -0.26
CA LEU A 4 0.72 23.91 1.18
C LEU A 4 -0.13 22.92 1.99
N LEU A 5 -1.40 22.76 1.64
CA LEU A 5 -2.30 21.82 2.30
C LEU A 5 -1.77 20.38 2.19
N GLY A 6 -1.37 19.94 1.01
CA GLY A 6 -0.82 18.60 0.80
C GLY A 6 0.46 18.34 1.60
N ARG A 7 1.37 19.33 1.66
CA ARG A 7 2.56 19.27 2.52
C ARG A 7 2.20 19.21 4.01
N ALA A 8 1.19 19.95 4.45
CA ALA A 8 0.70 19.89 5.82
C ALA A 8 0.06 18.52 6.16
N LEU A 9 -0.69 17.93 5.24
CA LEU A 9 -1.25 16.58 5.41
C LEU A 9 -0.16 15.50 5.45
N LEU A 10 0.88 15.62 4.62
CA LEU A 10 2.05 14.72 4.71
C LEU A 10 2.76 14.87 6.07
N ALA A 11 2.93 16.09 6.56
CA ALA A 11 3.50 16.35 7.88
C ALA A 11 2.63 15.72 8.98
N LEU A 12 1.31 15.83 8.90
CA LEU A 12 0.39 15.21 9.85
C LEU A 12 0.46 13.67 9.79
N ALA A 13 0.47 13.08 8.59
CA ALA A 13 0.64 11.65 8.39
C ALA A 13 1.97 11.14 8.98
N PHE A 14 3.05 11.88 8.76
CA PHE A 14 4.37 11.60 9.34
C PHE A 14 4.33 11.65 10.87
N LEU A 15 3.84 12.75 11.45
CA LEU A 15 3.85 12.98 12.90
C LEU A 15 2.98 11.97 13.63
N THR A 16 1.80 11.65 13.10
CA THR A 16 0.91 10.64 13.68
C THR A 16 1.50 9.22 13.58
N SER A 17 2.17 8.88 12.47
CA SER A 17 2.86 7.59 12.33
C SER A 17 4.05 7.49 13.28
N ALA A 18 4.89 8.52 13.36
CA ALA A 18 6.00 8.61 14.31
C ALA A 18 5.51 8.53 15.77
N HIS A 19 4.38 9.16 16.08
CA HIS A 19 3.75 9.07 17.40
C HIS A 19 3.40 7.62 17.77
N GLN A 20 2.74 6.88 16.88
CA GLN A 20 2.40 5.48 17.13
C GLN A 20 3.64 4.57 17.25
N ILE A 21 4.71 4.88 16.51
CA ILE A 21 5.97 4.15 16.63
C ILE A 21 6.63 4.43 17.98
N ALA A 22 6.57 5.67 18.47
CA ALA A 22 7.17 6.05 19.75
C ALA A 22 6.33 5.64 20.97
N ARG A 23 5.00 5.62 20.81
CA ARG A 23 4.01 5.34 21.85
C ARG A 23 3.02 4.26 21.41
N PRO A 24 3.49 3.03 21.15
CA PRO A 24 2.64 1.97 20.63
C PRO A 24 1.46 1.69 21.56
N GLU A 25 1.59 1.84 22.88
CA GLU A 25 0.52 1.62 23.84
C GLU A 25 -0.77 2.42 23.56
N LYS A 26 -0.66 3.52 22.80
CA LYS A 26 -1.81 4.35 22.40
C LYS A 26 -2.51 3.88 21.13
N ALA A 27 -1.95 2.95 20.36
CA ALA A 27 -2.57 2.53 19.09
C ALA A 27 -3.90 1.80 19.29
N GLY A 28 -4.14 1.23 20.47
CA GLY A 28 -5.42 0.62 20.85
C GLY A 28 -6.51 1.63 21.23
N ASP A 29 -6.16 2.88 21.55
CA ASP A 29 -7.14 3.93 21.84
C ASP A 29 -7.90 4.30 20.57
N ALA A 30 -9.24 4.24 20.63
CA ALA A 30 -10.08 4.40 19.46
C ALA A 30 -9.93 5.77 18.79
N VAL A 31 -9.79 6.84 19.58
CA VAL A 31 -9.64 8.21 19.04
C VAL A 31 -8.29 8.34 18.37
N VAL A 32 -7.22 7.93 19.05
CA VAL A 32 -5.85 8.00 18.54
C VAL A 32 -5.71 7.16 17.28
N ARG A 33 -6.25 5.94 17.25
CA ARG A 33 -6.28 5.05 16.08
C ARG A 33 -7.02 5.67 14.90
N ASN A 34 -8.22 6.21 15.12
CA ASN A 34 -9.03 6.82 14.06
C ASN A 34 -8.37 8.10 13.49
N VAL A 35 -7.79 8.93 14.36
CA VAL A 35 -7.07 10.15 13.96
C VAL A 35 -5.82 9.80 13.16
N THR A 36 -5.04 8.81 13.59
CA THR A 36 -3.85 8.36 12.85
C THR A 36 -4.24 7.81 11.47
N MET A 37 -5.23 6.92 11.39
CA MET A 37 -5.69 6.36 10.12
C MET A 37 -6.14 7.46 9.15
N THR A 38 -6.99 8.38 9.63
CA THR A 38 -7.50 9.49 8.81
C THR A 38 -6.35 10.38 8.33
N SER A 39 -5.38 10.67 9.21
CA SER A 39 -4.20 11.47 8.87
C SER A 39 -3.33 10.80 7.80
N GLN A 40 -3.16 9.48 7.85
CA GLN A 40 -2.38 8.71 6.88
C GLN A 40 -3.08 8.60 5.52
N ILE A 41 -4.42 8.55 5.49
CA ILE A 41 -5.21 8.49 4.25
C ILE A 41 -5.35 9.86 3.59
N ALA A 42 -5.37 10.95 4.38
CA ALA A 42 -5.69 12.29 3.89
C ALA A 42 -4.83 12.80 2.70
N PRO A 43 -3.49 12.57 2.64
CA PRO A 43 -2.71 12.95 1.47
C PRO A 43 -3.20 12.27 0.18
N PHE A 44 -3.47 10.97 0.23
CA PHE A 44 -3.98 10.24 -0.93
C PHE A 44 -5.37 10.75 -1.34
N ALA A 45 -6.28 10.94 -0.38
CA ALA A 45 -7.61 11.47 -0.64
C ALA A 45 -7.58 12.87 -1.27
N LEU A 46 -6.68 13.75 -0.80
CA LEU A 46 -6.48 15.06 -1.40
C LEU A 46 -5.98 14.95 -2.85
N LEU A 47 -5.00 14.07 -3.11
CA LEU A 47 -4.46 13.90 -4.45
C LEU A 47 -5.53 13.36 -5.42
N VAL A 48 -6.31 12.36 -5.01
CA VAL A 48 -7.46 11.85 -5.79
C VAL A 48 -8.46 12.98 -6.07
N GLY A 49 -8.83 13.75 -5.05
CA GLY A 49 -9.73 14.89 -5.23
C GLY A 49 -9.18 15.93 -6.20
N ALA A 50 -7.87 16.19 -6.15
CA ALA A 50 -7.20 17.11 -7.07
C ALA A 50 -7.24 16.61 -8.52
N PHE A 51 -7.06 15.31 -8.78
CA PHE A 51 -7.22 14.74 -10.12
C PHE A 51 -8.67 14.75 -10.60
N VAL A 52 -9.63 14.39 -9.75
CA VAL A 52 -11.07 14.40 -10.10
C VAL A 52 -11.52 15.80 -10.50
N LEU A 53 -11.10 16.82 -9.75
CA LEU A 53 -11.43 18.23 -9.98
C LEU A 53 -10.51 18.91 -11.00
N ASP A 54 -9.57 18.17 -11.61
CA ASP A 54 -8.57 18.68 -12.54
C ASP A 54 -7.82 19.92 -12.03
N ALA A 55 -7.38 19.87 -10.78
CA ALA A 55 -6.67 20.95 -10.12
C ALA A 55 -5.20 21.06 -10.60
N SER A 56 -5.00 21.50 -11.83
CA SER A 56 -3.72 21.68 -12.54
C SER A 56 -2.73 22.65 -11.88
N SER A 57 -3.09 23.26 -10.74
CA SER A 57 -2.15 23.96 -9.86
C SER A 57 -1.09 23.03 -9.24
N LEU A 58 -1.33 21.71 -9.21
CA LEU A 58 -0.36 20.70 -8.79
C LEU A 58 0.34 20.08 -10.00
N ASP A 59 1.66 19.93 -9.94
CA ASP A 59 2.50 19.44 -11.05
C ASP A 59 2.07 18.06 -11.55
N LEU A 60 1.78 17.11 -10.64
CA LEU A 60 1.30 15.77 -11.04
C LEU A 60 -0.03 15.82 -11.79
N VAL A 61 -0.97 16.66 -11.35
CA VAL A 61 -2.26 16.81 -12.02
C VAL A 61 -2.08 17.49 -13.37
N ALA A 62 -1.21 18.49 -13.48
CA ALA A 62 -0.91 19.14 -14.74
C ALA A 62 -0.25 18.22 -15.78
N ARG A 63 0.51 17.20 -15.33
CA ARG A 63 1.22 16.25 -16.22
C ARG A 63 0.39 15.06 -16.66
N PHE A 64 -0.48 14.57 -15.79
CA PHE A 64 -1.21 13.30 -16.01
C PHE A 64 -2.73 13.48 -16.02
N GLY A 65 -3.24 14.64 -15.58
CA GLY A 65 -4.66 14.97 -15.55
C GLY A 65 -5.17 15.49 -16.89
N GLY A 66 -6.23 16.29 -16.86
CA GLY A 66 -6.91 16.81 -18.04
C GLY A 66 -8.43 16.74 -17.90
N ASP A 67 -9.10 17.85 -18.18
CA ASP A 67 -10.55 17.93 -18.18
C ASP A 67 -11.21 17.11 -19.31
N GLY A 68 -10.46 16.77 -20.35
CA GLY A 68 -10.88 15.83 -21.41
C GLY A 68 -11.02 14.38 -20.94
N LEU A 69 -10.36 13.98 -19.84
CA LEU A 69 -10.38 12.59 -19.37
C LEU A 69 -11.74 12.22 -18.75
N PRO A 70 -12.32 11.07 -19.11
CA PRO A 70 -13.41 10.46 -18.37
C PRO A 70 -13.07 10.31 -16.89
N LEU A 71 -14.09 10.40 -16.02
CA LEU A 71 -13.90 10.42 -14.56
C LEU A 71 -13.07 9.23 -14.04
N PHE A 72 -13.30 8.03 -14.55
CA PHE A 72 -12.55 6.84 -14.13
C PHE A 72 -11.05 6.96 -14.45
N TYR A 73 -10.69 7.58 -15.58
CA TYR A 73 -9.30 7.78 -15.97
C TYR A 73 -8.63 8.93 -15.22
N ARG A 74 -9.40 9.92 -14.76
CA ARG A 74 -8.87 10.91 -13.80
C ARG A 74 -8.50 10.27 -12.47
N ILE A 75 -9.32 9.34 -11.98
CA ILE A 75 -8.99 8.57 -10.77
C ILE A 75 -7.73 7.74 -11.01
N SER A 76 -7.63 7.03 -12.14
CA SER A 76 -6.46 6.21 -12.43
C SER A 76 -5.19 7.01 -12.77
N ALA A 77 -5.33 8.26 -13.22
CA ALA A 77 -4.19 9.15 -13.44
C ALA A 77 -3.37 9.42 -12.16
N VAL A 78 -3.98 9.24 -10.97
CA VAL A 78 -3.28 9.33 -9.68
C VAL A 78 -2.06 8.41 -9.65
N TRP A 79 -2.15 7.22 -10.26
CA TRP A 79 -1.05 6.26 -10.33
C TRP A 79 -0.32 6.23 -11.69
N GLY A 80 -0.49 7.26 -12.52
CA GLY A 80 0.33 7.47 -13.73
C GLY A 80 1.77 7.90 -13.42
N GLY A 81 2.00 8.50 -12.25
CA GLY A 81 3.33 8.83 -11.73
C GLY A 81 3.80 7.90 -10.61
N ARG A 82 4.94 8.20 -9.98
CA ARG A 82 5.52 7.38 -8.89
C ARG A 82 5.00 7.70 -7.49
N ALA A 83 4.62 8.96 -7.23
CA ALA A 83 4.26 9.39 -5.89
C ALA A 83 2.83 8.96 -5.48
N GLY A 84 1.87 9.00 -6.41
CA GLY A 84 0.50 8.58 -6.14
C GLY A 84 0.34 7.11 -5.75
N PRO A 85 1.01 6.14 -6.42
CA PRO A 85 1.00 4.74 -6.00
C PRO A 85 1.55 4.52 -4.57
N LEU A 86 2.58 5.27 -4.17
CA LEU A 86 3.10 5.20 -2.79
C LEU A 86 2.07 5.73 -1.76
N LEU A 87 1.36 6.81 -2.10
CA LEU A 87 0.27 7.33 -1.26
C LEU A 87 -0.93 6.38 -1.21
N LEU A 88 -1.30 5.75 -2.32
CA LEU A 88 -2.31 4.68 -2.37
C LEU A 88 -1.91 3.53 -1.45
N TRP A 89 -0.66 3.08 -1.54
CA TRP A 89 -0.16 1.99 -0.71
C TRP A 89 -0.19 2.36 0.78
N ALA A 90 0.28 3.57 1.13
CA ALA A 90 0.22 4.06 2.50
C ALA A 90 -1.21 4.15 3.03
N ALA A 91 -2.17 4.59 2.21
CA ALA A 91 -3.59 4.68 2.58
C ALA A 91 -4.21 3.29 2.82
N ILE A 92 -3.96 2.32 1.95
CA ILE A 92 -4.43 0.94 2.14
C ILE A 92 -3.78 0.33 3.38
N LEU A 93 -2.48 0.53 3.56
CA LEU A 93 -1.74 0.02 4.71
C LEU A 93 -2.24 0.65 6.02
N ALA A 94 -2.65 1.92 6.02
CA ALA A 94 -3.30 2.57 7.16
C ALA A 94 -4.62 1.90 7.55
N VAL A 95 -5.46 1.50 6.57
CA VAL A 95 -6.70 0.74 6.82
C VAL A 95 -6.40 -0.64 7.39
N VAL A 96 -5.43 -1.36 6.83
CA VAL A 96 -5.01 -2.68 7.35
C VAL A 96 -4.47 -2.54 8.78
N THR A 97 -3.65 -1.52 9.04
CA THR A 97 -3.11 -1.23 10.38
C THR A 97 -4.22 -0.90 11.37
N TRP A 98 -5.21 -0.10 10.96
CA TRP A 98 -6.40 0.20 11.77
C TRP A 98 -7.17 -1.07 12.14
N PHE A 99 -7.33 -1.97 11.18
CA PHE A 99 -7.96 -3.26 11.39
C PHE A 99 -7.17 -4.17 12.33
N MET A 100 -5.83 -4.16 12.29
CA MET A 100 -4.98 -4.89 13.23
C MET A 100 -5.05 -4.32 14.65
N ALA A 101 -5.12 -2.99 14.76
CA ALA A 101 -5.17 -2.28 16.05
C ALA A 101 -6.57 -2.27 16.70
N ARG A 102 -7.56 -2.94 16.12
CA ARG A 102 -8.95 -2.94 16.62
C ARG A 102 -9.19 -3.96 17.73
N GLU A 103 -8.37 -5.00 17.83
CA GLU A 103 -8.53 -6.05 18.84
C GLU A 103 -7.95 -5.54 20.17
N GLY A 104 -8.82 -5.43 21.18
CA GLY A 104 -8.68 -4.54 22.35
C GLY A 104 -7.65 -4.92 23.42
N GLY A 105 -6.38 -5.03 23.04
CA GLY A 105 -5.23 -5.15 23.96
C GLY A 105 -4.23 -3.99 23.81
N PRO A 106 -3.13 -3.98 24.60
CA PRO A 106 -1.97 -3.13 24.33
C PRO A 106 -1.53 -3.33 22.88
N ALA A 107 -1.15 -2.26 22.17
CA ALA A 107 -0.84 -2.41 20.75
C ALA A 107 0.28 -3.42 20.55
N ALA A 108 -0.05 -4.45 19.79
CA ALA A 108 0.85 -5.54 19.52
C ALA A 108 2.02 -5.03 18.67
N LEU A 109 3.20 -5.64 18.84
CA LEU A 109 4.45 -5.22 18.18
C LEU A 109 4.28 -5.16 16.64
N GLU A 110 3.46 -6.03 16.07
CA GLU A 110 3.07 -6.04 14.67
C GLU A 110 2.39 -4.73 14.22
N VAL A 111 1.53 -4.12 15.04
CA VAL A 111 0.89 -2.82 14.75
C VAL A 111 1.95 -1.72 14.71
N ARG A 112 2.91 -1.76 15.64
CA ARG A 112 4.04 -0.83 15.65
C ARG A 112 4.88 -0.95 14.37
N ILE A 113 5.20 -2.18 13.96
CA ILE A 113 5.94 -2.45 12.71
C ILE A 113 5.14 -1.94 11.50
N MET A 114 3.83 -2.12 11.47
CA MET A 114 2.97 -1.60 10.39
C MET A 114 3.03 -0.06 10.30
N HIS A 115 3.06 0.65 11.43
CA HIS A 115 3.27 2.09 11.42
C HIS A 115 4.66 2.51 10.93
N VAL A 116 5.71 1.70 11.14
CA VAL A 116 7.03 1.91 10.53
C VAL A 116 6.93 1.83 9.00
N TRP A 117 6.23 0.83 8.46
CA TRP A 117 6.02 0.70 7.02
C TRP A 117 5.22 1.88 6.45
N VAL A 118 4.14 2.31 7.11
CA VAL A 118 3.38 3.49 6.69
C VAL A 118 4.27 4.74 6.70
N LEU A 119 5.06 4.95 7.76
CA LEU A 119 5.99 6.08 7.84
C LEU A 119 7.01 6.05 6.69
N ALA A 120 7.59 4.88 6.39
CA ALA A 120 8.54 4.73 5.30
C ALA A 120 7.90 5.10 3.94
N LEU A 121 6.68 4.65 3.67
CA LEU A 121 5.94 4.99 2.44
C LEU A 121 5.62 6.49 2.37
N VAL A 122 5.19 7.10 3.48
CA VAL A 122 4.92 8.55 3.55
C VAL A 122 6.19 9.34 3.30
N VAL A 123 7.33 8.94 3.86
CA VAL A 123 8.63 9.60 3.63
C VAL A 123 9.04 9.46 2.16
N LEU A 124 8.99 8.25 1.59
CA LEU A 124 9.32 8.03 0.18
C LEU A 124 8.41 8.83 -0.75
N ALA A 125 7.11 8.86 -0.47
CA ALA A 125 6.17 9.68 -1.21
C ALA A 125 6.51 11.17 -1.09
N TRP A 126 6.84 11.66 0.12
CA TRP A 126 7.22 13.05 0.34
C TRP A 126 8.46 13.44 -0.50
N LEU A 127 9.48 12.59 -0.55
CA LEU A 127 10.69 12.81 -1.36
C LEU A 127 10.40 12.94 -2.86
N LEU A 128 9.26 12.41 -3.34
CA LEU A 128 8.81 12.54 -4.73
C LEU A 128 7.90 13.76 -4.97
N GLU A 129 7.72 14.61 -3.96
CA GLU A 129 6.99 15.88 -4.01
C GLU A 129 5.59 15.82 -4.68
N PRO A 130 4.65 14.96 -4.21
CA PRO A 130 3.34 14.75 -4.85
C PRO A 130 2.46 16.00 -4.93
N PHE A 131 2.78 17.02 -4.14
CA PHE A 131 2.05 18.29 -4.07
C PHE A 131 2.92 19.49 -4.51
N ALA A 132 3.95 19.26 -5.32
CA ALA A 132 4.69 20.34 -5.97
C ALA A 132 3.73 21.24 -6.77
N ALA A 133 3.96 22.55 -6.75
CA ALA A 133 3.22 23.47 -7.60
C ALA A 133 3.62 23.27 -9.06
N ALA A 134 2.66 23.34 -9.97
CA ALA A 134 2.93 23.24 -11.41
C ALA A 134 3.79 24.43 -11.89
N THR A 135 4.76 24.14 -12.77
CA THR A 135 5.71 25.14 -13.30
C THR A 135 5.48 25.49 -14.78
N GLY A 136 4.37 25.06 -15.38
CA GLY A 136 3.96 25.46 -16.72
C GLY A 136 3.99 24.38 -17.81
N GLY A 137 3.99 23.09 -17.45
CA GLY A 137 3.75 21.99 -18.40
C GLY A 137 2.30 21.50 -18.33
N GLN A 138 1.71 21.18 -19.47
CA GLN A 138 0.44 20.45 -19.57
C GLN A 138 0.68 19.14 -20.33
N GLY A 139 0.17 18.06 -19.77
CA GLY A 139 0.17 16.73 -20.36
C GLY A 139 -1.08 15.99 -19.93
N GLU A 140 -1.29 14.83 -20.54
CA GLU A 140 -2.41 13.96 -20.24
C GLU A 140 -1.89 12.54 -19.95
N LEU A 141 -2.69 11.77 -19.21
CA LEU A 141 -2.43 10.35 -19.01
C LEU A 141 -2.21 9.66 -20.37
N HIS A 142 -1.07 8.98 -20.50
CA HIS A 142 -0.70 8.31 -21.74
C HIS A 142 -1.83 7.39 -22.24
N PRO A 143 -2.19 7.37 -23.54
CA PRO A 143 -3.34 6.63 -24.05
C PRO A 143 -3.37 5.15 -23.67
N LEU A 144 -2.20 4.50 -23.61
CA LEU A 144 -2.07 3.10 -23.17
C LEU A 144 -2.51 2.87 -21.71
N LEU A 145 -2.49 3.89 -20.86
CA LEU A 145 -2.93 3.81 -19.47
C LEU A 145 -4.43 4.12 -19.29
N GLN A 146 -5.13 4.50 -20.36
CA GLN A 146 -6.55 4.81 -20.35
C GLN A 146 -7.38 3.53 -20.59
N THR A 147 -7.27 2.57 -19.69
CA THR A 147 -7.99 1.29 -19.75
C THR A 147 -8.68 0.96 -18.43
N ASP A 148 -9.77 0.19 -18.47
CA ASP A 148 -10.47 -0.27 -17.27
C ASP A 148 -9.58 -1.10 -16.34
N LEU A 149 -8.64 -1.87 -16.92
CA LEU A 149 -7.68 -2.65 -16.14
C LEU A 149 -6.73 -1.73 -15.36
N MET A 150 -6.30 -0.61 -15.93
CA MET A 150 -5.49 0.38 -15.21
C MET A 150 -6.27 1.04 -14.07
N VAL A 151 -7.61 1.12 -14.14
CA VAL A 151 -8.45 1.61 -13.04
C VAL A 151 -8.49 0.60 -11.88
N ILE A 152 -8.58 -0.69 -12.19
CA ILE A 152 -8.89 -1.75 -11.21
C ILE A 152 -7.62 -2.39 -10.63
N HIS A 153 -6.61 -2.65 -11.46
CA HIS A 153 -5.44 -3.45 -11.11
C HIS A 153 -4.61 -2.83 -9.97
N PRO A 154 -4.25 -1.52 -9.99
CA PRO A 154 -3.36 -0.98 -8.97
C PRO A 154 -3.95 -1.03 -7.55
N PRO A 155 -5.21 -0.65 -7.28
CA PRO A 155 -5.82 -0.85 -5.96
C PRO A 155 -5.78 -2.31 -5.47
N VAL A 156 -5.97 -3.29 -6.37
CA VAL A 156 -5.91 -4.72 -6.04
C VAL A 156 -4.48 -5.14 -5.67
N VAL A 157 -3.49 -4.78 -6.49
CA VAL A 157 -2.08 -5.15 -6.25
C VAL A 157 -1.52 -4.47 -5.01
N PHE A 158 -1.83 -3.20 -4.76
CA PHE A 158 -1.39 -2.53 -3.53
C PHE A 158 -2.09 -3.07 -2.28
N SER A 159 -3.31 -3.58 -2.40
CA SER A 159 -3.96 -4.33 -1.32
C SER A 159 -3.26 -5.66 -1.04
N TYR A 160 -2.86 -6.38 -2.10
CA TYR A 160 -2.01 -7.56 -1.97
C TYR A 160 -0.69 -7.23 -1.26
N TYR A 161 0.04 -6.20 -1.68
CA TYR A 161 1.30 -5.81 -1.03
C TYR A 161 1.11 -5.37 0.43
N ALA A 162 0.02 -4.68 0.77
CA ALA A 162 -0.29 -4.34 2.14
C ALA A 162 -0.53 -5.58 3.02
N LEU A 163 -1.18 -6.62 2.48
CA LEU A 163 -1.42 -7.88 3.19
C LEU A 163 -0.15 -8.73 3.33
N CYS A 164 0.77 -8.66 2.37
CA CYS A 164 2.12 -9.21 2.52
C CYS A 164 2.86 -8.55 3.70
N LEU A 165 2.81 -7.23 3.79
CA LEU A 165 3.42 -6.50 4.91
C LEU A 165 2.76 -6.83 6.25
N ALA A 166 1.44 -7.01 6.30
CA ALA A 166 0.74 -7.46 7.51
C ALA A 166 1.19 -8.87 7.94
N THR A 167 1.22 -9.81 6.99
CA THR A 167 1.70 -11.19 7.21
C THR A 167 3.13 -11.19 7.76
N ALA A 168 4.04 -10.46 7.10
CA ALA A 168 5.43 -10.33 7.51
C ALA A 168 5.58 -9.64 8.87
N SER A 169 4.76 -8.64 9.18
CA SER A 169 4.80 -7.91 10.46
C SER A 169 4.36 -8.80 11.63
N VAL A 170 3.32 -9.63 11.44
CA VAL A 170 2.91 -10.63 12.43
C VAL A 170 4.01 -11.67 12.66
N ALA A 171 4.61 -12.19 11.58
CA ALA A 171 5.71 -13.14 11.68
C ALA A 171 6.92 -12.55 12.42
N LEU A 172 7.36 -11.35 12.04
CA LEU A 172 8.48 -10.66 12.66
C LEU A 172 8.21 -10.37 14.14
N ALA A 173 7.02 -9.88 14.48
CA ALA A 173 6.63 -9.63 15.86
C ALA A 173 6.66 -10.91 16.71
N GLY A 174 6.13 -12.02 16.18
CA GLY A 174 6.15 -13.31 16.84
C GLY A 174 7.56 -13.84 17.08
N VAL A 175 8.46 -13.73 16.09
CA VAL A 175 9.88 -14.11 16.24
C VAL A 175 10.56 -13.27 17.32
N LEU A 176 10.34 -11.95 17.34
CA LEU A 176 10.92 -11.05 18.34
C LEU A 176 10.37 -11.34 19.75
N ARG A 177 9.10 -11.74 19.87
CA ARG A 177 8.48 -12.19 21.12
C ARG A 177 8.87 -13.62 21.51
N ARG A 178 9.57 -14.36 20.63
CA ARG A 178 9.92 -15.78 20.78
C ARG A 178 8.71 -16.69 20.93
N ASP A 179 7.65 -16.39 20.21
CA ASP A 179 6.48 -17.26 20.11
C ASP A 179 6.83 -18.58 19.43
N SER A 180 6.09 -19.64 19.76
CA SER A 180 6.20 -20.92 19.05
C SER A 180 5.85 -20.77 17.56
N ALA A 181 6.48 -21.59 16.70
CA ALA A 181 6.22 -21.57 15.26
C ALA A 181 4.73 -21.75 14.93
N ASP A 182 4.04 -22.61 15.68
CA ASP A 182 2.60 -22.86 15.52
C ASP A 182 1.75 -21.61 15.83
N ALA A 183 2.08 -20.89 16.90
CA ALA A 183 1.39 -19.65 17.27
C ALA A 183 1.60 -18.55 16.22
N ILE A 184 2.83 -18.38 15.74
CA ILE A 184 3.16 -17.41 14.68
C ILE A 184 2.40 -17.75 13.40
N HIS A 185 2.43 -19.03 13.01
CA HIS A 185 1.74 -19.51 11.83
C HIS A 185 0.22 -19.29 11.91
N ALA A 186 -0.40 -19.63 13.04
CA ALA A 186 -1.83 -19.39 13.26
C ALA A 186 -2.18 -17.90 13.18
N ALA A 187 -1.38 -17.03 13.81
CA ALA A 187 -1.62 -15.59 13.84
C ALA A 187 -1.52 -14.94 12.46
N GLN A 188 -0.58 -15.34 11.61
CA GLN A 188 -0.39 -14.73 10.29
C GLN A 188 -1.34 -15.25 9.21
N LEU A 189 -1.98 -16.41 9.42
CA LEU A 189 -2.65 -17.17 8.36
C LEU A 189 -3.83 -16.45 7.72
N HIS A 190 -4.59 -15.66 8.48
CA HIS A 190 -5.74 -14.92 7.94
C HIS A 190 -5.30 -13.80 6.99
N TRP A 191 -4.23 -13.07 7.32
CA TRP A 191 -3.60 -12.10 6.41
C TRP A 191 -3.00 -12.78 5.19
N ALA A 192 -2.30 -13.91 5.38
CA ALA A 192 -1.67 -14.65 4.30
C ALA A 192 -2.70 -15.17 3.29
N ARG A 193 -3.84 -15.68 3.74
CA ARG A 193 -4.94 -16.14 2.87
C ARG A 193 -5.55 -14.99 2.07
N ALA A 194 -5.84 -13.86 2.71
CA ALA A 194 -6.36 -12.69 2.03
C ALA A 194 -5.36 -12.15 1.00
N GLY A 195 -4.08 -12.08 1.36
CA GLY A 195 -3.00 -11.68 0.47
C GLY A 195 -2.84 -12.64 -0.71
N PHE A 196 -2.95 -13.95 -0.49
CA PHE A 196 -2.84 -14.95 -1.55
C PHE A 196 -3.97 -14.81 -2.59
N VAL A 197 -5.21 -14.60 -2.14
CA VAL A 197 -6.35 -14.36 -3.04
C VAL A 197 -6.17 -13.08 -3.83
N LEU A 198 -5.90 -11.94 -3.16
CA LEU A 198 -5.72 -10.66 -3.86
C LEU A 198 -4.48 -10.65 -4.76
N GLY A 199 -3.40 -11.32 -4.37
CA GLY A 199 -2.20 -11.48 -5.19
C GLY A 199 -2.49 -12.28 -6.45
N SER A 200 -3.26 -13.37 -6.35
CA SER A 200 -3.65 -14.16 -7.52
C SER A 200 -4.49 -13.34 -8.50
N ILE A 201 -5.45 -12.55 -7.99
CA ILE A 201 -6.26 -11.66 -8.82
C ILE A 201 -5.39 -10.54 -9.42
N GLY A 202 -4.56 -9.90 -8.60
CA GLY A 202 -3.71 -8.78 -9.02
C GLY A 202 -2.70 -9.17 -10.09
N ILE A 203 -2.01 -10.30 -9.91
CA ILE A 203 -1.08 -10.86 -10.91
C ILE A 203 -1.85 -11.20 -12.19
N GLY A 204 -3.01 -11.85 -12.10
CA GLY A 204 -3.83 -12.18 -13.26
C GLY A 204 -4.31 -10.95 -14.03
N LEU A 205 -4.78 -9.91 -13.33
CA LEU A 205 -5.18 -8.63 -13.94
C LEU A 205 -3.99 -7.91 -14.58
N GLY A 206 -2.81 -7.97 -13.96
CA GLY A 206 -1.58 -7.37 -14.48
C GLY A 206 -1.13 -8.04 -15.77
N GLY A 207 -1.07 -9.37 -15.78
CA GLY A 207 -0.73 -10.14 -16.97
C GLY A 207 -1.75 -9.96 -18.11
N LEU A 208 -3.04 -9.88 -17.79
CA LEU A 208 -4.07 -9.56 -18.79
C LEU A 208 -3.86 -8.16 -19.38
N TRP A 209 -3.59 -7.16 -18.53
CA TRP A 209 -3.36 -5.80 -18.99
C TRP A 209 -2.11 -5.70 -19.89
N ALA A 210 -1.00 -6.30 -19.47
CA ALA A 210 0.23 -6.36 -20.25
C ALA A 210 0.01 -6.99 -21.63
N TYR A 211 -0.75 -8.09 -21.70
CA TYR A 211 -1.11 -8.74 -22.95
C TYR A 211 -1.93 -7.82 -23.88
N THR A 212 -2.85 -7.03 -23.33
CA THR A 212 -3.76 -6.18 -24.12
C THR A 212 -3.17 -4.84 -24.55
N VAL A 213 -2.17 -4.31 -23.85
CA VAL A 213 -1.74 -2.91 -23.99
C VAL A 213 -0.25 -2.75 -24.30
N LEU A 214 0.62 -3.60 -23.75
CA LEU A 214 2.06 -3.34 -23.78
C LEU A 214 2.79 -3.97 -24.97
N ASP A 215 2.09 -4.70 -25.85
CA ASP A 215 2.68 -5.42 -27.00
C ASP A 215 3.85 -6.35 -26.60
N TRP A 216 3.89 -6.80 -25.34
CA TRP A 216 4.92 -7.68 -24.79
C TRP A 216 4.87 -9.11 -25.34
N GLY A 217 4.02 -9.37 -26.34
CA GLY A 217 3.92 -10.65 -27.03
C GLY A 217 3.47 -11.83 -26.16
N GLY A 218 3.02 -11.59 -24.92
CA GLY A 218 2.65 -12.64 -23.97
C GLY A 218 2.03 -12.13 -22.67
N TYR A 219 1.57 -13.07 -21.84
CA TYR A 219 0.96 -12.82 -20.53
C TYR A 219 2.00 -12.65 -19.41
N TRP A 220 3.26 -12.98 -19.68
CA TRP A 220 4.38 -12.96 -18.75
C TRP A 220 5.70 -12.80 -19.52
N ALA A 221 6.45 -11.73 -19.25
CA ALA A 221 7.72 -11.41 -19.88
C ALA A 221 8.92 -11.41 -18.91
N TRP A 222 8.73 -11.84 -17.66
CA TRP A 222 9.78 -11.88 -16.62
C TRP A 222 10.36 -10.51 -16.31
N ASP A 223 9.55 -9.46 -16.42
CA ASP A 223 10.01 -8.13 -16.08
C ASP A 223 10.10 -7.94 -14.54
N PRO A 224 10.76 -6.87 -14.08
CA PRO A 224 10.89 -6.60 -12.65
C PRO A 224 9.56 -6.49 -11.89
N VAL A 225 8.48 -6.01 -12.53
CA VAL A 225 7.16 -5.87 -11.91
C VAL A 225 6.51 -7.24 -11.71
N GLU A 226 6.46 -8.04 -12.76
CA GLU A 226 5.97 -9.42 -12.71
C GLU A 226 6.76 -10.25 -11.69
N THR A 227 8.08 -10.24 -11.78
CA THR A 227 8.97 -10.96 -10.85
C THR A 227 8.79 -10.48 -9.40
N GLY A 228 8.71 -9.16 -9.20
CA GLY A 228 8.51 -8.55 -7.89
C GLY A 228 7.18 -8.93 -7.24
N SER A 229 6.13 -9.15 -8.03
CA SER A 229 4.83 -9.59 -7.54
C SER A 229 4.76 -11.10 -7.25
N LEU A 230 5.48 -11.92 -8.01
CA LEU A 230 5.48 -13.38 -7.92
C LEU A 230 6.18 -13.92 -6.67
N LEU A 231 7.32 -13.34 -6.28
CA LEU A 231 8.10 -13.80 -5.12
C LEU A 231 7.29 -13.78 -3.80
N PRO A 232 6.64 -12.67 -3.41
CA PRO A 232 5.77 -12.69 -2.24
C PRO A 232 4.57 -13.64 -2.42
N TRP A 233 4.12 -13.89 -3.65
CA TRP A 233 2.97 -14.76 -3.90
C TRP A 233 3.35 -16.22 -3.63
N LEU A 234 4.54 -16.64 -4.04
CA LEU A 234 5.10 -17.96 -3.72
C LEU A 234 5.32 -18.14 -2.22
N ALA A 235 5.77 -17.08 -1.52
CA ALA A 235 5.89 -17.12 -0.06
C ALA A 235 4.53 -17.30 0.62
N LEU A 236 3.50 -16.57 0.18
CA LEU A 236 2.13 -16.75 0.68
C LEU A 236 1.57 -18.13 0.35
N LEU A 237 1.81 -18.64 -0.87
CA LEU A 237 1.41 -19.99 -1.26
C LEU A 237 1.99 -21.01 -0.28
N LEU A 238 3.28 -20.91 0.04
CA LEU A 238 3.94 -21.79 1.00
C LEU A 238 3.31 -21.66 2.40
N ILE A 239 3.11 -20.44 2.90
CA ILE A 239 2.50 -20.18 4.21
C ILE A 239 1.08 -20.75 4.29
N VAL A 240 0.29 -20.68 3.22
CA VAL A 240 -1.10 -21.16 3.23
C VAL A 240 -1.19 -22.69 3.17
N HIS A 241 -0.20 -23.38 2.58
CA HIS A 241 -0.26 -24.82 2.33
C HIS A 241 0.60 -25.66 3.29
N VAL A 242 1.67 -25.10 3.85
CA VAL A 242 2.53 -25.80 4.81
C VAL A 242 1.96 -25.65 6.21
N ARG A 243 1.73 -26.77 6.89
CA ARG A 243 1.43 -26.77 8.33
C ARG A 243 2.72 -26.62 9.12
N ALA A 244 2.75 -25.68 10.07
CA ALA A 244 3.78 -25.66 11.09
C ALA A 244 3.76 -26.99 11.86
N LYS A 245 4.94 -27.58 12.11
CA LYS A 245 5.10 -28.81 12.88
C LYS A 245 5.44 -28.44 14.33
N PRO A 246 4.81 -29.07 15.34
CA PRO A 246 5.08 -28.79 16.74
C PRO A 246 6.53 -29.04 17.20
N ASP A 247 7.26 -29.90 16.48
CA ASP A 247 8.54 -30.47 16.96
C ASP A 247 9.74 -30.14 16.05
N SER A 248 9.99 -28.87 15.73
CA SER A 248 11.38 -28.47 15.42
C SER A 248 12.06 -28.10 16.73
N SER A 249 12.43 -29.12 17.52
CA SER A 249 13.35 -28.93 18.64
C SER A 249 14.55 -28.14 18.14
N SER A 250 14.85 -27.02 18.78
CA SER A 250 16.13 -26.34 18.67
C SER A 250 17.24 -27.29 19.14
N ALA A 251 17.67 -28.19 18.27
CA ALA A 251 18.95 -28.86 18.37
C ALA A 251 20.02 -27.86 17.92
N VAL A 252 20.25 -26.85 18.78
CA VAL A 252 21.53 -26.17 18.84
C VAL A 252 22.17 -26.67 20.13
N SER A 253 22.77 -27.85 20.03
CA SER A 253 23.83 -28.29 20.93
C SER A 253 25.15 -27.70 20.46
#